data_AF-A0A9E1NK59-F1
#
_entry.id   AF-A0A9E1NK59-F1
#
_cell.length_a   1.000
_cell.length_b   1.000
_cell.length_c   1.000
_cell.angle_alpha   90.00
_cell.angle_beta   90.00
_cell.angle_gamma   90.00
#
_symmetry.space_group_name_H-M   'P 1'
#
loop_
_entity.id
_entity.type
_entity.pdbx_description
1 polymer ?
#
loop_
_entity_poly.entity_id
_entity_poly.type
_entity_poly.pdbx_seq_one_letter_code
_entity_poly.pdbx_strand_id
1 'polypeptide(L)'
;PKCRGVYHSFDKKLMVWINEEDHLRIISLEKTSDLSSVYNRLCRAVSALNQNLDFAWDKAYGHLSCCPTNIGTSMRASVHIQLGKLERKKEFLFKLIKAYNLQIRGTKGEKTKIENAVFDISNRQRLGISESGIIKNLHSGLMAIIKAEKTL
;
A
#
# COMPACT_ATOMS: atom_id res chain seq x y z
N PRO A 1 -20.40 1.77 -15.18
CA PRO A 1 -20.13 2.82 -16.20
C PRO A 1 -19.29 2.22 -17.34
N LYS A 2 -19.28 2.84 -18.52
CA LYS A 2 -18.66 2.28 -19.74
C LYS A 2 -17.19 1.90 -19.50
N CYS A 3 -16.82 0.66 -19.86
CA CYS A 3 -15.45 0.11 -19.82
C CYS A 3 -14.73 0.13 -18.45
N ARG A 4 -15.46 0.30 -17.33
CA ARG A 4 -14.90 0.17 -15.98
C ARG A 4 -15.38 -1.12 -15.34
N GLY A 5 -14.51 -1.76 -14.56
CA GLY A 5 -14.83 -3.04 -13.94
C GLY A 5 -13.94 -3.38 -12.76
N VAL A 6 -14.36 -4.40 -12.02
CA VAL A 6 -13.59 -5.00 -10.93
C VAL A 6 -13.60 -6.50 -11.12
N TYR A 7 -12.43 -7.09 -11.32
CA TYR A 7 -12.21 -8.51 -11.13
C TYR A 7 -11.91 -8.77 -9.66
N HIS A 8 -12.38 -9.89 -9.11
CA HIS A 8 -11.90 -10.42 -7.85
C HIS A 8 -11.87 -11.93 -7.84
N SER A 9 -10.91 -12.52 -7.12
CA SER A 9 -10.91 -13.96 -6.83
C SER A 9 -12.13 -14.34 -5.97
N PHE A 10 -12.49 -15.63 -5.97
CA PHE A 10 -13.61 -16.13 -5.15
C PHE A 10 -13.43 -15.83 -3.66
N ASP A 11 -12.21 -15.94 -3.15
CA ASP A 11 -11.85 -15.62 -1.76
C ASP A 11 -11.69 -14.12 -1.48
N LYS A 12 -11.85 -13.27 -2.51
CA LYS A 12 -11.69 -11.81 -2.48
C LYS A 12 -10.31 -11.34 -1.96
N LYS A 13 -9.29 -12.19 -2.00
CA LYS A 13 -7.92 -11.83 -1.60
C LYS A 13 -7.09 -11.22 -2.72
N LEU A 14 -7.51 -11.36 -3.96
CA LEU A 14 -6.96 -10.71 -5.13
C LEU A 14 -8.07 -9.95 -5.85
N MET A 15 -7.82 -8.69 -6.20
CA MET A 15 -8.73 -7.85 -6.97
C MET A 15 -7.95 -7.10 -8.04
N VAL A 16 -8.60 -6.82 -9.17
CA VAL A 16 -8.06 -5.95 -10.21
C VAL A 16 -9.11 -4.93 -10.58
N TRP A 17 -8.84 -3.65 -10.34
CA TRP A 17 -9.69 -2.58 -10.83
C TRP A 17 -9.25 -2.19 -12.23
N ILE A 18 -10.22 -2.00 -13.12
CA ILE A 18 -10.01 -1.74 -14.55
C ILE A 18 -10.54 -0.35 -14.88
N ASN A 19 -9.68 0.48 -15.47
CA ASN A 19 -9.98 1.83 -15.95
C ASN A 19 -10.56 2.77 -14.87
N GLU A 20 -9.90 2.80 -13.71
CA GLU A 20 -10.25 3.72 -12.62
C GLU A 20 -9.41 5.01 -12.74
N GLU A 21 -8.38 5.18 -11.93
CA GLU A 21 -7.35 6.22 -12.08
C GLU A 21 -6.28 5.80 -13.10
N ASP A 22 -5.84 4.55 -12.99
CA ASP A 22 -4.93 3.87 -13.93
C ASP A 22 -5.70 2.83 -14.75
N HIS A 23 -5.07 2.33 -15.83
CA HIS A 23 -5.63 1.24 -16.63
C HIS A 23 -5.90 0.00 -15.77
N LEU A 24 -4.96 -0.35 -14.88
CA LEU A 24 -5.08 -1.47 -13.97
C LEU A 24 -4.56 -1.10 -12.58
N ARG A 25 -5.32 -1.49 -11.55
CA ARG A 25 -4.87 -1.50 -10.15
C ARG A 25 -5.00 -2.92 -9.61
N ILE A 26 -3.86 -3.58 -9.43
CA ILE A 26 -3.77 -4.97 -8.96
C ILE A 26 -3.61 -4.95 -7.44
N ILE A 27 -4.53 -5.56 -6.73
CA ILE A 27 -4.65 -5.45 -5.27
C ILE A 27 -4.64 -6.86 -4.68
N SER A 28 -3.70 -7.11 -3.79
CA SER A 28 -3.68 -8.28 -2.92
C SER A 28 -3.98 -7.82 -1.50
N LEU A 29 -4.93 -8.45 -0.82
CA LEU A 29 -5.35 -8.07 0.53
C LEU A 29 -5.61 -9.30 1.39
N GLU A 30 -5.44 -9.15 2.70
CA GLU A 30 -5.72 -10.20 3.68
C GLU A 30 -6.12 -9.58 5.01
N LYS A 31 -6.88 -10.33 5.83
CA LYS A 31 -7.28 -9.87 7.18
C LYS A 31 -6.20 -10.13 8.24
N THR A 32 -5.21 -10.96 7.92
CA THR A 32 -4.08 -11.25 8.81
C THR A 32 -2.95 -10.25 8.60
N SER A 33 -1.99 -10.22 9.51
CA SER A 33 -0.78 -9.39 9.41
C SER A 33 0.32 -10.03 8.55
N ASP A 34 0.01 -11.05 7.75
CA ASP A 34 1.00 -11.77 6.95
C ASP A 34 1.31 -11.01 5.64
N LEU A 35 2.20 -10.02 5.76
CA LEU A 35 2.69 -9.22 4.63
C LEU A 35 3.33 -10.09 3.54
N SER A 36 3.99 -11.18 3.91
CA SER A 36 4.69 -12.07 2.98
C SER A 36 3.70 -12.81 2.08
N SER A 37 2.64 -13.39 2.65
CA SER A 37 1.55 -14.03 1.89
C SER A 37 0.92 -13.06 0.90
N VAL A 38 0.57 -11.85 1.36
CA VAL A 38 -0.06 -10.81 0.54
C VAL A 38 0.85 -10.41 -0.62
N TYR A 39 2.12 -10.13 -0.33
CA TYR A 39 3.12 -9.71 -1.32
C TYR A 39 3.39 -10.82 -2.35
N ASN A 40 3.60 -12.06 -1.91
CA ASN A 40 3.84 -13.20 -2.82
C ASN A 40 2.64 -13.48 -3.73
N ARG A 41 1.41 -13.28 -3.24
CA ARG A 41 0.19 -13.35 -4.08
C ARG A 41 0.15 -12.21 -5.10
N LEU A 42 0.53 -10.99 -4.72
CA LEU A 42 0.61 -9.86 -5.64
C LEU A 42 1.64 -10.11 -6.74
N CYS A 43 2.86 -10.53 -6.39
CA CYS A 43 3.91 -10.84 -7.36
C CYS A 43 3.45 -11.89 -8.38
N ARG A 44 2.84 -13.00 -7.93
CA ARG A 44 2.29 -14.03 -8.83
C ARG A 44 1.23 -13.47 -9.79
N ALA A 45 0.33 -12.62 -9.30
CA ALA A 45 -0.70 -12.01 -10.13
C ALA A 45 -0.10 -11.06 -11.18
N VAL A 46 0.84 -10.21 -10.80
CA VAL A 46 1.55 -9.30 -11.72
C VAL A 46 2.33 -10.11 -12.75
N SER A 47 3.08 -11.14 -12.35
CA SER A 47 3.82 -12.01 -13.26
C SER A 47 2.91 -12.72 -14.27
N ALA A 48 1.73 -13.17 -13.86
CA ALA A 48 0.77 -13.82 -14.76
C ALA A 48 0.15 -12.84 -15.76
N LEU A 49 -0.17 -11.61 -15.33
CA LEU A 49 -0.68 -10.57 -16.22
C LEU A 49 0.38 -10.12 -17.23
N ASN A 50 1.64 -10.01 -16.80
CA ASN A 50 2.76 -9.61 -17.63
C ASN A 50 3.09 -10.63 -18.75
N GLN A 51 2.52 -11.84 -18.72
CA GLN A 51 2.63 -12.80 -19.83
C GLN A 51 1.70 -12.46 -21.00
N ASN A 52 0.68 -11.65 -20.76
CA ASN A 52 -0.38 -11.35 -21.74
C ASN A 52 -0.55 -9.84 -22.00
N LEU A 53 0.08 -8.99 -21.19
CA LEU A 53 -0.05 -7.54 -21.22
C LEU A 53 1.33 -6.90 -21.13
N ASP A 54 1.59 -5.92 -21.98
CA ASP A 54 2.78 -5.08 -21.91
C ASP A 54 2.49 -3.86 -21.01
N PHE A 55 3.15 -3.81 -19.84
CA PHE A 55 3.05 -2.65 -18.96
C PHE A 55 4.00 -1.54 -19.41
N ALA A 56 3.49 -0.30 -19.43
CA ALA A 56 4.30 0.88 -19.74
C ALA A 56 5.40 1.05 -18.68
N TRP A 57 6.65 1.07 -19.15
CA TRP A 57 7.83 1.20 -18.30
C TRP A 57 8.86 2.10 -18.96
N ASP A 58 9.52 2.93 -18.14
CA ASP A 58 10.58 3.84 -18.54
C ASP A 58 11.86 3.60 -17.72
N LYS A 59 13.02 3.81 -18.34
CA LYS A 59 14.32 3.57 -17.71
C LYS A 59 14.60 4.46 -16.50
N ALA A 60 14.18 5.71 -16.54
CA ALA A 60 14.37 6.66 -15.45
C ALA A 60 13.21 6.63 -14.44
N TYR A 61 11.99 6.37 -14.91
CA TYR A 61 10.77 6.52 -14.12
C TYR A 61 10.11 5.21 -13.69
N GLY A 62 10.60 4.05 -14.14
CA GLY A 62 10.01 2.75 -13.83
C GLY A 62 8.62 2.57 -14.46
N HIS A 63 7.72 1.87 -13.78
CA HIS A 63 6.33 1.73 -14.22
C HIS A 63 5.64 3.08 -14.25
N LEU A 64 5.00 3.38 -15.39
CA LEU A 64 4.28 4.62 -15.60
C LEU A 64 2.84 4.50 -15.08
N SER A 65 2.34 5.61 -14.55
CA SER A 65 1.00 5.75 -13.99
C SER A 65 0.45 7.13 -14.32
N CYS A 66 -0.87 7.29 -14.25
CA CYS A 66 -1.57 8.55 -14.46
C CYS A 66 -1.07 9.66 -13.51
N CYS A 67 -0.77 9.31 -12.25
CA CYS A 67 -0.30 10.24 -11.24
C CYS A 67 1.22 10.12 -11.01
N PRO A 68 2.00 11.22 -11.04
CA PRO A 68 3.44 11.19 -10.79
C PRO A 68 3.84 10.57 -9.44
N THR A 69 2.94 10.56 -8.46
CA THR A 69 3.20 9.94 -7.14
C THR A 69 3.16 8.40 -7.16
N ASN A 70 2.68 7.81 -8.25
CA ASN A 70 2.54 6.37 -8.45
C ASN A 70 3.54 5.80 -9.47
N ILE A 71 4.54 6.56 -9.92
CA ILE A 71 5.59 6.04 -10.82
C ILE A 71 6.67 5.28 -10.03
N GLY A 72 7.53 4.53 -10.74
CA GLY A 72 8.60 3.71 -10.17
C GLY A 72 8.16 2.27 -10.02
N THR A 73 8.03 1.79 -8.78
CA THR A 73 7.45 0.48 -8.48
C THR A 73 5.93 0.44 -8.64
N SER A 74 5.27 1.62 -8.66
CA SER A 74 3.82 1.78 -8.52
C SER A 74 3.21 1.18 -7.24
N MET A 75 4.01 0.54 -6.39
CA MET A 75 3.51 -0.24 -5.27
C MET A 75 3.14 0.64 -4.06
N ARG A 76 1.94 0.39 -3.53
CA ARG A 76 1.52 0.82 -2.19
C ARG A 76 1.28 -0.40 -1.33
N ALA A 77 2.18 -0.64 -0.38
CA ALA A 77 1.95 -1.59 0.69
C ALA A 77 1.37 -0.84 1.89
N SER A 78 0.27 -1.34 2.44
CA SER A 78 -0.48 -0.68 3.50
C SER A 78 -1.02 -1.65 4.52
N VAL A 79 -1.19 -1.19 5.75
CA VAL A 79 -1.95 -1.89 6.79
C VAL A 79 -2.99 -0.97 7.40
N HIS A 80 -4.15 -1.54 7.75
CA HIS A 80 -5.07 -0.92 8.68
C HIS A 80 -4.68 -1.35 10.09
N ILE A 81 -4.33 -0.39 10.93
CA ILE A 81 -3.88 -0.66 12.29
C ILE A 81 -4.59 0.26 13.28
N GLN A 82 -5.07 -0.32 14.39
CA GLN A 82 -5.71 0.43 15.46
C GLN A 82 -4.65 0.90 16.46
N LEU A 83 -4.57 2.21 16.69
CA LEU A 83 -3.54 2.83 17.53
C LEU A 83 -4.19 3.79 18.55
N GLY A 84 -4.87 3.22 19.55
CA GLY A 84 -5.67 3.99 20.51
C GLY A 84 -4.85 4.92 21.42
N LYS A 85 -3.63 4.52 21.81
CA LYS A 85 -2.76 5.33 22.66
C LYS A 85 -2.02 6.38 21.84
N LEU A 86 -1.47 6.01 20.68
CA LEU A 86 -0.80 6.93 19.77
C LEU A 86 -1.75 7.93 19.12
N GLU A 87 -3.05 7.63 19.00
CA GLU A 87 -4.04 8.61 18.56
C GLU A 87 -4.08 9.85 19.48
N ARG A 88 -3.83 9.67 20.78
CA ARG A 88 -3.73 10.77 21.76
C ARG A 88 -2.39 11.50 21.71
N LYS A 89 -1.39 10.93 21.03
CA LYS A 89 -0.02 11.46 20.90
C LYS A 89 0.38 11.59 19.43
N LYS A 90 -0.46 12.27 18.62
CA LYS A 90 -0.31 12.36 17.16
C LYS A 90 1.05 12.90 16.72
N GLU A 91 1.62 13.87 17.43
CA GLU A 91 2.95 14.40 17.09
C GLU A 91 4.04 13.33 17.16
N PHE A 92 3.98 12.45 18.15
CA PHE A 92 4.93 11.35 18.27
C PHE A 92 4.72 10.30 17.17
N LEU A 93 3.46 9.98 16.86
CA LEU A 93 3.12 9.12 15.73
C LEU A 93 3.65 9.72 14.40
N PHE A 94 3.47 11.01 14.15
CA PHE A 94 3.96 11.66 12.94
C PHE A 94 5.49 11.67 12.85
N LYS A 95 6.19 11.83 13.98
CA LYS A 95 7.66 11.70 14.03
C LYS A 95 8.10 10.29 13.59
N LEU A 96 7.45 9.25 14.09
CA LEU A 96 7.74 7.86 13.68
C LEU A 96 7.45 7.65 12.19
N ILE A 97 6.27 8.07 11.71
CA ILE A 97 5.88 7.95 10.30
C ILE A 97 6.91 8.61 9.38
N LYS A 98 7.35 9.83 9.71
CA LYS A 98 8.36 10.55 8.93
C LYS A 98 9.72 9.84 8.94
N ALA A 99 10.15 9.31 10.09
CA ALA A 99 11.44 8.63 10.22
C ALA A 99 11.57 7.38 9.32
N TYR A 100 10.45 6.68 9.06
CA TYR A 100 10.43 5.49 8.21
C TYR A 100 9.92 5.76 6.79
N ASN A 101 9.78 7.02 6.39
CA ASN A 101 9.24 7.44 5.08
C ASN A 101 7.87 6.82 4.76
N LEU A 102 7.01 6.76 5.77
CA LEU A 102 5.64 6.29 5.68
C LEU A 102 4.68 7.47 5.50
N GLN A 103 3.42 7.15 5.25
CA GLN A 103 2.31 8.10 5.19
C GLN A 103 1.09 7.53 5.91
N ILE A 104 0.27 8.42 6.46
CA ILE A 104 -1.02 8.11 7.07
C ILE A 104 -2.14 8.57 6.13
N ARG A 105 -3.13 7.70 5.93
CA ARG A 105 -4.42 8.00 5.30
C ARG A 105 -5.56 7.70 6.28
N GLY A 106 -6.74 8.23 5.99
CA GLY A 106 -7.93 7.90 6.77
C GLY A 106 -8.40 6.48 6.50
N THR A 107 -9.36 6.00 7.30
CA THR A 107 -9.78 4.59 7.33
C THR A 107 -10.38 4.11 6.00
N LYS A 108 -10.92 5.02 5.18
CA LYS A 108 -11.51 4.75 3.87
C LYS A 108 -10.62 5.23 2.71
N GLY A 109 -9.37 5.60 2.99
CA GLY A 109 -8.38 5.98 1.99
C GLY A 109 -7.97 7.46 2.07
N GLU A 110 -7.59 8.00 0.92
CA GLU A 110 -7.04 9.36 0.85
C GLU A 110 -8.10 10.41 1.18
N LYS A 111 -7.71 11.44 1.95
CA LYS A 111 -8.58 12.55 2.37
C LYS A 111 -9.83 12.13 3.17
N THR A 112 -9.89 10.91 3.69
CA THR A 112 -10.98 10.48 4.58
C THR A 112 -10.63 10.71 6.06
N LYS A 113 -11.63 10.69 6.94
CA LYS A 113 -11.42 10.76 8.39
C LYS A 113 -10.82 9.44 8.92
N ILE A 114 -10.17 9.53 10.08
CA ILE A 114 -9.79 8.38 10.90
C ILE A 114 -11.02 8.02 11.73
N GLU A 115 -11.43 6.75 11.68
CA GLU A 115 -12.55 6.19 12.42
C GLU A 115 -11.99 5.15 13.41
N ASN A 116 -12.45 5.17 14.68
CA ASN A 116 -12.10 4.17 15.71
C ASN A 116 -10.59 4.00 15.98
N ALA A 117 -9.80 5.07 15.86
CA ALA A 117 -8.34 5.03 15.93
C ALA A 117 -7.68 4.10 14.89
N VAL A 118 -8.36 3.80 13.77
CA VAL A 118 -7.83 2.94 12.71
C VAL A 118 -7.17 3.78 11.63
N PHE A 119 -5.85 3.63 11.52
CA PHE A 119 -5.00 4.34 10.57
C PHE A 119 -4.66 3.44 9.37
N ASP A 120 -4.73 3.97 8.15
CA ASP A 120 -4.10 3.38 6.97
C ASP A 120 -2.66 3.88 6.90
N ILE A 121 -1.71 3.00 7.25
CA ILE A 121 -0.28 3.30 7.21
C ILE A 121 0.34 2.61 6.01
N SER A 122 1.01 3.38 5.15
CA SER A 122 1.65 2.88 3.93
C SER A 122 2.99 3.52 3.64
N ASN A 123 3.77 2.95 2.73
CA ASN A 123 4.96 3.60 2.20
C ASN A 123 4.59 4.89 1.45
N ARG A 124 5.40 5.95 1.63
CA ARG A 124 5.26 7.18 0.85
C ARG A 124 6.02 7.10 -0.48
N GLN A 125 7.24 6.57 -0.45
CA GLN A 125 8.11 6.50 -1.61
C GLN A 125 7.78 5.28 -2.49
N ARG A 126 7.82 5.50 -3.81
CA ARG A 126 7.59 4.46 -4.85
C ARG A 126 8.63 4.47 -5.96
N LEU A 127 9.24 5.62 -6.24
CA LEU A 127 10.33 5.80 -7.19
C LEU A 127 11.70 5.75 -6.48
N GLY A 128 12.70 5.19 -7.16
CA GLY A 128 14.07 5.08 -6.64
C GLY A 128 14.22 4.08 -5.48
N ILE A 129 13.29 3.14 -5.34
CA ILE A 129 13.29 2.08 -4.34
C ILE A 129 12.77 0.80 -5.00
N SER A 130 13.21 -0.37 -4.57
CA SER A 130 12.65 -1.65 -5.01
C SER A 130 11.38 -2.01 -4.22
N GLU A 131 10.53 -2.87 -4.79
CA GLU A 131 9.33 -3.41 -4.14
C GLU A 131 9.69 -4.10 -2.82
N SER A 132 10.75 -4.90 -2.81
CA SER A 132 11.25 -5.53 -1.58
C SER A 132 11.74 -4.51 -0.55
N GLY A 133 12.35 -3.40 -0.99
CA GLY A 133 12.74 -2.29 -0.12
C GLY A 133 11.53 -1.61 0.52
N ILE A 134 10.44 -1.44 -0.23
CA ILE A 134 9.17 -0.92 0.29
C ILE A 134 8.63 -1.82 1.40
N ILE A 135 8.57 -3.14 1.17
CA ILE A 135 8.08 -4.09 2.19
C ILE A 135 8.94 -4.06 3.45
N LYS A 136 10.27 -4.04 3.29
CA LYS A 136 11.22 -3.95 4.43
C LYS A 136 11.04 -2.68 5.23
N ASN A 137 10.92 -1.53 4.57
CA ASN A 137 10.73 -0.24 5.25
C ASN A 137 9.39 -0.17 5.97
N LEU A 138 8.32 -0.65 5.32
CA LEU A 138 6.99 -0.75 5.94
C LEU A 138 7.05 -1.64 7.19
N HIS A 139 7.62 -2.83 7.09
CA HIS A 139 7.74 -3.75 8.21
C HIS A 139 8.50 -3.13 9.40
N SER A 140 9.67 -2.54 9.15
CA SER A 140 10.48 -1.88 10.19
C SER A 140 9.72 -0.73 10.88
N GLY A 141 9.05 0.12 10.09
CA GLY A 141 8.26 1.22 10.63
C GLY A 141 7.05 0.74 11.45
N LEU A 142 6.37 -0.30 10.98
CA LEU A 142 5.25 -0.91 11.72
C LEU A 142 5.72 -1.54 13.05
N MET A 143 6.87 -2.21 13.07
CA MET A 143 7.42 -2.76 14.32
C MET A 143 7.72 -1.66 15.34
N ALA A 144 8.28 -0.52 14.89
CA ALA A 144 8.53 0.63 15.76
C ALA A 144 7.22 1.24 16.30
N ILE A 145 6.21 1.40 15.44
CA ILE A 145 4.89 1.94 15.81
C ILE A 145 4.17 1.01 16.79
N ILE A 146 4.15 -0.30 16.52
CA ILE A 146 3.54 -1.30 17.41
C ILE A 146 4.24 -1.32 18.76
N LYS A 147 5.58 -1.24 18.78
CA LYS A 147 6.34 -1.15 20.03
C LYS A 147 5.94 0.10 20.82
N ALA A 148 5.90 1.25 20.17
CA ALA A 148 5.47 2.51 20.79
C ALA A 148 4.06 2.42 21.37
N GLU A 149 3.10 1.89 20.62
CA GLU A 149 1.71 1.68 21.07
C GLU A 149 1.63 0.78 22.32
N LYS A 150 2.47 -0.26 22.40
CA LYS A 150 2.53 -1.16 23.55
C LYS A 150 3.12 -0.50 24.80
N THR A 151 4.13 0.35 24.63
CA THR A 151 4.86 0.98 25.75
C THR A 151 4.19 2.23 26.33
N LEU A 152 3.29 2.87 25.58
CA LEU A 152 2.53 4.03 26.04
C LEU A 152 1.37 3.62 26.95
#